data_AF-A0AAQ3S8Y9-F1
#
_entry.id   AF-A0AAQ3S8Y9-F1
#
_cell.length_a   1.000
_cell.length_b   1.000
_cell.length_c   1.000
_cell.angle_alpha   90.00
_cell.angle_beta   90.00
_cell.angle_gamma   90.00
#
_symmetry.space_group_name_H-M   'P 1'
#
loop_
_entity.id
_entity.type
_entity.pdbx_description
1 polymer ?
#
loop_
_entity_poly.entity_id
_entity_poly.type
_entity_poly.pdbx_seq_one_letter_code
_entity_poly.pdbx_strand_id
1 'polypeptide(L)'
;MKNYNYGKAGEALKVDLLNHPEYIEQNATLAFQAALWQWMSPPEKHLPSPHDVFVGNWKPTKNDTLSKRVPGFGATINLLYGDQTCGQGPDNEAMNNIISHYLYYLDLMGVGREEAGPNEVLSCAEQKAFKPSGSPSSATN
;
A
#
# COMPACT_ATOMS: atom_id res chain seq x y z
N MET A 1 7.15 -6.74 8.39
CA MET A 1 6.45 -5.51 8.86
C MET A 1 7.39 -4.69 9.74
N LYS A 2 7.26 -3.35 9.81
CA LYS A 2 8.00 -2.54 10.80
C LYS A 2 7.39 -2.77 12.19
N ASN A 3 8.16 -2.69 13.29
CA ASN A 3 7.70 -2.98 14.67
C ASN A 3 6.40 -2.27 15.07
N TYR A 4 6.22 -1.01 14.65
CA TYR A 4 4.98 -0.26 14.89
C TYR A 4 3.73 -0.92 14.28
N ASN A 5 3.86 -1.55 13.12
CA ASN A 5 2.73 -2.22 12.45
C ASN A 5 2.34 -3.51 13.18
N TYR A 6 3.29 -4.22 13.80
CA TYR A 6 2.97 -5.40 14.61
C TYR A 6 2.12 -5.04 15.82
N GLY A 7 2.42 -3.94 16.52
CA GLY A 7 1.60 -3.47 17.64
C GLY A 7 0.15 -3.14 17.23
N LYS A 8 -0.02 -2.34 16.16
CA LYS A 8 -1.36 -1.98 15.66
C LYS A 8 -2.15 -3.17 15.12
N ALA A 9 -1.50 -4.04 14.35
CA ALA A 9 -2.12 -5.25 13.84
C ALA A 9 -2.51 -6.18 15.00
N GLY A 10 -1.64 -6.30 15.99
CA GLY A 10 -1.87 -7.12 17.18
C GLY A 10 -3.06 -6.64 18.01
N GLU A 11 -3.18 -5.33 18.22
CA GLU A 11 -4.34 -4.73 18.88
C GLU A 11 -5.64 -5.02 18.13
N ALA A 12 -5.65 -4.82 16.80
CA ALA A 12 -6.83 -5.07 15.96
C ALA A 12 -7.23 -6.55 15.91
N LEU A 13 -6.25 -7.46 15.87
CA LEU A 13 -6.44 -8.90 15.78
C LEU A 13 -6.55 -9.59 17.15
N LYS A 14 -6.33 -8.85 18.24
CA LYS A 14 -6.28 -9.34 19.63
C LYS A 14 -5.24 -10.44 19.84
N VAL A 15 -4.06 -10.25 19.23
CA VAL A 15 -2.89 -11.14 19.34
C VAL A 15 -1.67 -10.29 19.66
N ASP A 16 -0.80 -10.73 20.58
CA ASP A 16 0.41 -9.96 20.93
C ASP A 16 1.51 -10.11 19.88
N LEU A 17 1.29 -9.51 18.71
CA LEU A 17 2.23 -9.51 17.61
C LEU A 17 3.44 -8.60 17.87
N LEU A 18 3.37 -7.67 18.84
CA LEU A 18 4.47 -6.78 19.16
C LEU A 18 5.62 -7.55 19.81
N ASN A 19 5.31 -8.44 20.75
CA ASN A 19 6.31 -9.27 21.42
C ASN A 19 6.51 -10.62 20.73
N HIS A 20 5.53 -11.10 19.95
CA HIS A 20 5.57 -12.38 19.24
C HIS A 20 5.31 -12.25 17.73
N PRO A 21 6.17 -11.53 16.98
CA PRO A 21 6.02 -11.38 15.53
C PRO A 21 6.11 -12.72 14.77
N GLU A 22 6.78 -13.73 15.33
CA GLU A 22 6.93 -15.07 14.77
C GLU A 22 5.59 -15.80 14.55
N TYR A 23 4.52 -15.39 15.24
CA TYR A 23 3.19 -15.98 15.05
C TYR A 23 2.66 -15.78 13.63
N ILE A 24 3.06 -14.70 12.95
CA ILE A 24 2.71 -14.47 11.54
C ILE A 24 3.33 -15.54 10.65
N GLU A 25 4.56 -15.97 10.92
CA GLU A 25 5.24 -16.98 10.10
C GLU A 25 4.76 -18.40 10.41
N GLN A 26 4.27 -18.63 11.63
CA GLN A 26 3.84 -19.95 12.10
C GLN A 26 2.36 -20.24 11.82
N ASN A 27 1.53 -19.21 11.61
CA ASN A 27 0.09 -19.35 11.41
C ASN A 27 -0.37 -18.63 10.14
N ALA A 28 -0.63 -19.42 9.09
CA ALA A 28 -1.08 -18.90 7.80
C ALA A 28 -2.37 -18.06 7.90
N THR A 29 -3.33 -18.45 8.75
CA THR A 29 -4.57 -17.68 8.92
C THR A 29 -4.29 -16.30 9.50
N LEU A 30 -3.45 -16.25 10.53
CA LEU A 30 -3.03 -15.00 11.15
C LEU A 30 -2.23 -14.12 10.17
N ALA A 31 -1.38 -14.73 9.34
CA ALA A 31 -0.65 -14.02 8.30
C ALA A 31 -1.58 -13.32 7.30
N PHE A 32 -2.59 -14.02 6.80
CA PHE A 32 -3.60 -13.45 5.91
C PHE A 32 -4.45 -12.38 6.60
N GLN A 33 -4.82 -12.58 7.87
CA GLN A 33 -5.54 -11.57 8.65
C GLN A 33 -4.71 -10.28 8.80
N ALA A 34 -3.41 -10.39 9.07
CA ALA A 34 -2.52 -9.23 9.16
C ALA A 34 -2.36 -8.52 7.81
N ALA A 35 -2.25 -9.27 6.70
CA ALA A 35 -2.20 -8.71 5.35
C ALA A 35 -3.49 -7.96 5.00
N LEU A 36 -4.67 -8.55 5.28
CA LEU A 36 -5.96 -7.91 5.08
C LEU A 36 -6.14 -6.69 5.98
N TRP A 37 -5.68 -6.75 7.23
CA TRP A 37 -5.68 -5.60 8.12
C TRP A 37 -4.86 -4.45 7.52
N GLN A 38 -3.66 -4.71 7.00
CA GLN A 38 -2.83 -3.70 6.34
C GLN A 38 -3.51 -3.14 5.08
N TRP A 39 -4.23 -3.98 4.32
CA TRP A 39 -4.98 -3.57 3.13
C TRP A 39 -6.18 -2.67 3.44
N MET A 40 -6.89 -2.95 4.54
CA MET A 40 -8.11 -2.24 4.93
C MET A 40 -7.86 -1.03 5.85
N SER A 41 -6.68 -0.92 6.46
CA SER A 41 -6.41 0.11 7.47
C SER A 41 -5.63 1.28 6.90
N PRO A 42 -6.09 2.53 7.14
CA PRO A 42 -5.28 3.71 6.86
C PRO A 42 -3.93 3.68 7.60
N PRO A 43 -2.79 3.94 6.92
CA PRO A 43 -1.49 4.00 7.57
C PRO A 43 -1.41 5.17 8.58
N GLU A 44 -2.14 6.26 8.31
CA GLU A 44 -2.37 7.37 9.22
C GLU A 44 -3.81 7.87 9.10
N LYS A 45 -4.34 8.51 10.15
CA LYS A 45 -5.74 8.94 10.24
C LYS A 45 -6.22 9.84 9.10
N HIS A 46 -5.32 10.63 8.51
CA HIS A 46 -5.65 11.58 7.45
C HIS A 46 -5.44 11.02 6.03
N LEU A 47 -4.87 9.81 5.91
CA LEU A 47 -4.66 9.12 4.65
C LEU A 47 -5.79 8.11 4.41
N PRO A 48 -6.09 7.75 3.15
CA PRO A 48 -7.02 6.66 2.86
C PRO A 48 -6.38 5.28 3.14
N SER A 49 -7.21 4.24 3.22
CA SER A 49 -6.72 2.86 3.19
C SER A 49 -6.27 2.50 1.76
N PRO A 50 -5.33 1.54 1.58
CA PRO A 50 -5.01 0.98 0.27
C PRO A 50 -6.25 0.48 -0.48
N HIS A 51 -7.15 -0.21 0.22
CA HIS A 51 -8.43 -0.65 -0.33
C HIS A 51 -9.26 0.51 -0.88
N ASP A 52 -9.46 1.59 -0.12
CA ASP A 52 -10.29 2.73 -0.55
C ASP A 52 -9.72 3.43 -1.78
N VAL A 53 -8.39 3.46 -1.92
CA VAL A 53 -7.74 3.97 -3.14
C VAL A 53 -7.94 3.01 -4.30
N PHE A 54 -7.75 1.72 -4.08
CA PHE A 54 -7.86 0.70 -5.12
C PHE A 54 -9.26 0.63 -5.73
N VAL A 55 -10.31 0.70 -4.91
CA VAL A 55 -11.71 0.65 -5.36
C VAL A 55 -12.29 2.01 -5.77
N GLY A 56 -11.49 3.09 -5.73
CA GLY A 56 -11.90 4.42 -6.20
C GLY A 56 -12.76 5.24 -5.23
N ASN A 57 -12.85 4.86 -3.96
CA ASN A 57 -13.58 5.64 -2.93
C ASN A 57 -12.83 6.92 -2.53
N TRP A 58 -11.50 6.88 -2.56
CA TRP A 58 -10.67 8.02 -2.20
C TRP A 58 -10.70 9.10 -3.28
N LYS A 59 -10.93 10.35 -2.86
CA LYS A 59 -10.87 11.54 -3.71
C LYS A 59 -9.56 12.29 -3.47
N PRO A 60 -8.69 12.44 -4.48
CA PRO A 60 -7.44 13.18 -4.33
C PRO A 60 -7.67 14.64 -3.94
N THR A 61 -6.84 15.14 -3.04
CA THR A 61 -6.79 16.57 -2.72
C THR A 61 -5.96 17.32 -3.77
N LYS A 62 -5.96 18.65 -3.72
CA LYS A 62 -5.07 19.47 -4.56
C LYS A 62 -3.59 19.08 -4.39
N ASN A 63 -3.17 18.76 -3.16
CA ASN A 63 -1.79 18.37 -2.90
C ASN A 63 -1.45 17.00 -3.53
N ASP A 64 -2.43 16.10 -3.57
CA ASP A 64 -2.28 14.79 -4.23
C ASP A 64 -2.11 14.96 -5.72
N THR A 65 -2.95 15.77 -6.37
CA THR A 65 -2.82 16.07 -7.80
C THR A 65 -1.47 16.73 -8.12
N LEU A 66 -1.02 17.71 -7.32
CA LEU A 66 0.31 18.33 -7.48
C LEU A 66 1.46 17.34 -7.25
N SER A 67 1.20 16.28 -6.48
CA SER A 67 2.13 15.18 -6.22
C SER A 67 1.98 14.02 -7.22
N LYS A 68 1.20 14.22 -8.30
CA LYS A 68 0.87 13.23 -9.33
C LYS A 68 0.15 11.98 -8.81
N ARG A 69 -0.43 12.04 -7.61
CA ARG A 69 -1.18 10.93 -7.02
C ARG A 69 -2.61 10.94 -7.53
N VAL A 70 -2.98 9.87 -8.23
CA VAL A 70 -4.32 9.65 -8.79
C VAL A 70 -4.90 8.33 -8.25
N PRO A 71 -6.23 8.15 -8.20
CA PRO A 71 -6.83 6.89 -7.76
C PRO A 71 -6.39 5.74 -8.67
N GLY A 72 -6.03 4.60 -8.09
CA GLY A 72 -5.54 3.46 -8.85
C GLY A 72 -4.46 2.65 -8.15
N PHE A 73 -3.90 1.70 -8.91
CA PHE A 73 -2.91 0.76 -8.40
C PHE A 73 -1.60 1.46 -7.99
N GLY A 74 -1.14 2.46 -8.73
CA GLY A 74 0.06 3.24 -8.39
C GLY A 74 -0.06 3.90 -7.01
N ALA A 75 -1.18 4.56 -6.71
CA ALA A 75 -1.39 5.17 -5.39
C ALA A 75 -1.58 4.10 -4.29
N THR A 76 -2.10 2.92 -4.63
CA THR A 76 -2.18 1.77 -3.74
C THR A 76 -0.78 1.26 -3.35
N ILE A 77 0.12 1.08 -4.33
CA ILE A 77 1.53 0.76 -4.09
C ILE A 77 2.17 1.85 -3.21
N ASN A 78 1.90 3.12 -3.50
CA ASN A 78 2.45 4.25 -2.77
C ASN A 78 2.09 4.24 -1.29
N LEU A 79 0.85 3.91 -0.93
CA LEU A 79 0.44 3.79 0.48
C LEU A 79 1.12 2.63 1.21
N LEU A 80 1.36 1.52 0.51
CA LEU A 80 1.93 0.31 1.11
C LEU A 80 3.46 0.36 1.20
N TYR A 81 4.12 0.86 0.16
CA TYR A 81 5.57 0.69 -0.07
C TYR A 81 6.25 1.94 -0.65
N GLY A 82 5.57 3.10 -0.65
CA GLY A 82 6.00 4.27 -1.42
C GLY A 82 7.36 4.85 -1.04
N ASP A 83 7.85 4.60 0.18
CA ASP A 83 9.20 5.02 0.61
C ASP A 83 10.31 4.34 -0.22
N GLN A 84 10.06 3.11 -0.69
CA GLN A 84 11.02 2.30 -1.43
C GLN A 84 10.74 2.22 -2.93
N THR A 85 9.48 2.45 -3.35
CA THR A 85 9.05 2.16 -4.73
C THR A 85 8.67 3.39 -5.56
N CYS A 86 8.23 4.49 -4.94
CA CYS A 86 7.56 5.58 -5.67
C CYS A 86 8.40 6.85 -5.76
N GLY A 87 8.22 7.61 -6.85
CA GLY A 87 8.95 8.86 -7.09
C GLY A 87 10.41 8.67 -7.48
N GLN A 88 10.80 7.45 -7.86
CA GLN A 88 12.18 7.06 -8.20
C GLN A 88 12.37 6.77 -9.70
N GLY A 89 11.37 7.08 -10.53
CA GLY A 89 11.40 6.84 -11.97
C GLY A 89 10.89 5.46 -12.39
N PRO A 90 10.80 5.21 -13.70
CA PRO A 90 10.15 4.01 -14.25
C PRO A 90 10.96 2.73 -14.08
N ASP A 91 12.27 2.83 -13.83
CA ASP A 91 13.17 1.68 -13.76
C ASP A 91 13.26 1.06 -12.35
N ASN A 92 12.46 1.52 -11.39
CA ASN A 92 12.44 0.95 -10.05
C ASN A 92 11.96 -0.52 -10.10
N GLU A 93 12.88 -1.44 -9.83
CA GLU A 93 12.63 -2.88 -9.93
C GLU A 93 11.53 -3.36 -8.97
N ALA A 94 11.52 -2.86 -7.73
CA ALA A 94 10.52 -3.25 -6.73
C ALA A 94 9.09 -2.87 -7.16
N MET A 95 8.91 -1.67 -7.72
CA MET A 95 7.65 -1.22 -8.30
C MET A 95 7.25 -2.10 -9.49
N ASN A 96 8.16 -2.33 -10.43
CA ASN A 96 7.88 -3.11 -11.64
C ASN A 96 7.55 -4.57 -11.32
N ASN A 97 8.17 -5.16 -10.30
CA ASN A 97 7.83 -6.49 -9.81
C ASN A 97 6.41 -6.54 -9.22
N ILE A 98 5.96 -5.53 -8.49
CA ILE A 98 4.57 -5.48 -7.99
C ILE A 98 3.58 -5.34 -9.15
N ILE A 99 3.87 -4.47 -10.12
CA ILE A 99 3.04 -4.26 -11.31
C ILE A 99 2.95 -5.56 -12.14
N SER A 100 4.05 -6.26 -12.34
CA SER A 100 4.06 -7.49 -13.15
C SER A 100 3.17 -8.59 -12.54
N HIS A 101 3.18 -8.75 -11.21
CA HIS A 101 2.28 -9.68 -10.53
C HIS A 101 0.82 -9.28 -10.69
N TYR A 102 0.51 -7.98 -10.55
CA TYR A 102 -0.86 -7.49 -10.74
C TYR A 102 -1.38 -7.80 -12.16
N LEU A 103 -0.61 -7.47 -13.18
CA LEU A 103 -0.97 -7.74 -14.58
C LEU A 103 -1.13 -9.25 -14.84
N TYR A 104 -0.23 -10.06 -14.28
CA TYR A 104 -0.33 -11.51 -14.37
C TYR A 104 -1.63 -12.06 -13.77
N TYR A 105 -2.05 -11.56 -12.60
CA TYR A 105 -3.30 -11.98 -11.97
C TYR A 105 -4.54 -11.50 -12.73
N LEU A 106 -4.51 -10.32 -13.35
CA LEU A 106 -5.60 -9.87 -14.22
C LEU A 106 -5.83 -10.82 -15.39
N ASP A 107 -4.75 -11.29 -16.02
CA ASP A 107 -4.83 -12.27 -17.11
C ASP A 107 -5.38 -13.61 -16.62
N LEU A 108 -4.89 -14.11 -15.48
CA LEU A 108 -5.38 -15.36 -14.89
C LEU A 108 -6.87 -15.33 -14.53
N MET A 109 -7.38 -14.16 -14.11
CA MET A 109 -8.80 -13.97 -13.78
C MET A 109 -9.67 -13.72 -15.00
N GLY A 110 -9.09 -13.61 -16.21
CA GLY A 110 -9.84 -13.30 -17.44
C GLY A 110 -10.33 -11.86 -17.53
N VAL A 111 -9.76 -10.96 -16.72
CA VAL A 111 -10.03 -9.51 -16.78
C VAL A 111 -9.19 -8.87 -17.88
N GLY A 112 -7.94 -9.32 -18.03
CA GLY A 112 -6.99 -8.80 -19.01
C GLY A 112 -6.18 -7.62 -18.48
N ARG A 113 -4.87 -7.63 -18.75
CA ARG A 113 -3.93 -6.57 -18.33
C ARG A 113 -4.23 -5.19 -18.91
N GLU A 114 -4.95 -5.11 -20.02
CA GLU A 114 -5.40 -3.87 -20.65
C GLU A 114 -6.37 -3.07 -19.76
N GLU A 115 -7.10 -3.75 -18.88
CA GLU A 115 -8.03 -3.15 -17.91
C GLU A 115 -7.30 -2.57 -16.68
N ALA A 116 -5.98 -2.75 -16.57
CA ALA A 116 -5.18 -2.14 -15.50
C ALA A 116 -5.14 -0.60 -15.57
N GLY A 117 -5.56 -0.02 -16.70
CA GLY A 117 -5.58 1.41 -16.94
C GLY A 117 -4.25 1.98 -17.46
N PRO A 118 -4.20 3.30 -17.71
CA PRO A 118 -3.01 3.95 -18.23
C PRO A 118 -1.86 3.93 -17.21
N ASN A 119 -0.64 4.14 -17.68
CA ASN A 119 0.56 4.06 -16.84
C ASN A 119 0.50 5.00 -15.61
N GLU A 120 -0.12 6.17 -15.73
CA GLU A 120 -0.31 7.11 -14.62
C GLU A 120 -1.17 6.57 -13.45
N VAL A 121 -2.12 5.67 -13.75
CA VAL A 121 -2.99 4.99 -12.78
C VAL A 121 -2.31 3.73 -12.25
N LEU A 122 -1.60 3.00 -13.11
CA LEU A 122 -0.97 1.72 -12.79
C LEU A 122 0.35 1.88 -12.01
N SER A 123 1.14 2.90 -12.33
CA SER A 123 2.50 3.12 -11.83
C SER A 123 2.57 4.23 -10.80
N CYS A 124 3.55 4.15 -9.90
CA CYS A 124 3.89 5.22 -8.96
C CYS A 124 5.26 5.87 -9.23
N ALA A 125 5.85 5.63 -10.40
CA ALA A 125 7.17 6.11 -10.80
C ALA A 125 7.37 7.61 -10.57
N GLU A 126 6.36 8.41 -10.90
CA GLU A 126 6.38 9.87 -10.80
C GLU A 126 5.64 10.41 -9.58
N GLN A 127 4.99 9.55 -8.81
CA GLN A 127 4.19 9.95 -7.66
C GLN A 127 5.10 10.26 -6.47
N LYS A 128 4.94 11.42 -5.84
CA LYS A 128 5.61 11.65 -4.56
C LYS A 128 5.04 10.71 -3.50
N ALA A 129 5.92 10.11 -2.70
CA ALA A 129 5.52 9.22 -1.61
C ALA A 129 4.50 9.91 -0.68
N PHE A 130 3.46 9.18 -0.24
CA PHE A 130 2.58 9.67 0.83
C PHE A 130 3.35 9.87 2.13
N LYS A 131 4.34 9.03 2.38
CA LYS A 131 5.20 9.05 3.57
C LYS A 131 6.68 8.99 3.17
N PRO A 132 7.31 10.12 2.82
CA PRO A 132 8.74 10.15 2.56
C PRO A 132 9.53 9.81 3.84
N SER A 133 10.62 9.06 3.70
CA SER A 133 11.54 8.78 4.80
C SER A 133 12.08 10.08 5.39
N GLY A 134 11.76 10.36 6.66
CA GLY A 134 12.15 11.59 7.36
C GLY A 134 11.00 12.51 7.77
N SER A 135 9.75 12.23 7.36
CA SER A 135 8.58 12.91 7.92
C SER A 135 8.31 12.41 9.36
N PRO A 136 8.19 13.31 10.35
CA PRO A 136 7.88 12.88 11.71
C PRO A 136 6.52 12.18 11.73
N SER A 137 6.48 10.96 12.28
CA SER A 137 5.21 10.33 12.67
C SER A 137 4.49 11.31 13.60
N SER A 138 3.35 11.83 13.16
CA SER A 138 2.48 12.61 14.03
C SER A 138 1.81 11.66 15.02
N ALA A 139 2.57 11.23 16.03
CA ALA A 139 2.01 10.65 17.24
C ALA A 139 1.46 11.82 18.06
N THR A 140 0.17 12.10 17.91
CA THR A 140 -0.55 12.92 18.89
C THR A 140 -0.94 12.03 20.07
N ASN A 141 -0.51 12.50 21.23
CA ASN A 141 -0.79 12.06 22.61
C ASN A 141 -2.17 11.44 22.85
#